data_AF-A0A914Y815-F1
#
_entry.id   AF-A0A914Y815-F1
#
_cell.length_a   1.000
_cell.length_b   1.000
_cell.length_c   1.000
_cell.angle_alpha   90.00
_cell.angle_beta   90.00
_cell.angle_gamma   90.00
#
_symmetry.space_group_name_H-M   'P 1'
#
loop_
_entity.id
_entity.type
_entity.pdbx_description
1 polymer ?
#
loop_
_entity_poly.entity_id
_entity_poly.type
_entity_poly.pdbx_seq_one_letter_code
_entity_poly.pdbx_strand_id
1 'polypeptide(L)'
;MDVIQVLGDFSKRRQDGKSRKDYLSILQKDLCAYYGYNEFLMEKFMQLFPNFSELIEFLDANEQPRPVTIRTNPLKTRRGELARSLINRGMNVDPAAKWTKVGLVVYDSQVPVGATPEYLAGHYIIQGLCSLLPVMSLAPQPNERVLDMCSAPGGKTTHIASLMRNTGVLFANDANVS
;
A
#
# COMPACT_ATOMS: atom_id res chain seq x y z
N MET A 1 25.48 4.55 13.19
CA MET A 1 24.79 4.63 14.50
C MET A 1 25.23 5.82 15.35
N ASP A 2 26.48 6.31 15.29
CA ASP A 2 26.95 7.44 16.11
C ASP A 2 26.41 8.83 15.69
N VAL A 3 26.20 9.05 14.39
CA VAL A 3 25.85 10.36 13.82
C VAL A 3 24.47 10.86 14.24
N ILE A 4 23.47 9.97 14.35
CA ILE A 4 22.11 10.33 14.77
C ILE A 4 22.11 10.84 16.22
N GLN A 5 22.89 10.20 17.10
CA GLN A 5 23.03 10.64 18.48
C GLN A 5 23.71 12.01 18.58
N VAL A 6 24.71 12.27 17.74
CA VAL A 6 25.36 13.59 17.66
C VAL A 6 24.38 14.64 17.13
N LEU A 7 23.56 14.33 16.13
CA LEU A 7 22.56 15.28 15.60
C LEU A 7 21.41 15.57 16.59
N GLY A 8 21.09 14.60 17.46
CA GLY A 8 20.09 14.75 18.52
C GLY A 8 20.53 15.65 19.69
N ASP A 9 21.81 15.62 20.09
CA ASP A 9 22.40 16.54 21.07
C ASP A 9 23.68 17.19 20.53
N PHE A 10 23.49 17.98 19.47
CA PHE A 10 24.59 18.59 18.72
C PHE A 10 25.47 19.51 19.59
N SER A 11 24.86 20.17 20.58
CA SER A 11 25.58 21.10 21.46
C SER A 11 26.65 20.41 22.31
N LYS A 12 26.39 19.17 22.76
CA LYS A 12 27.27 18.43 23.68
C LYS A 12 28.14 17.39 22.99
N ARG A 13 27.70 16.87 21.84
CA ARG A 13 28.30 15.67 21.21
C ARG A 13 29.03 15.95 19.90
N ARG A 14 29.02 17.18 19.38
CA ARG A 14 29.75 17.54 18.17
C ARG A 14 31.26 17.48 18.39
N GLN A 15 31.99 17.07 17.35
CA GLN A 15 33.44 17.23 17.29
C GLN A 15 33.79 18.67 16.95
N ASP A 16 34.90 19.17 17.51
CA ASP A 16 35.40 20.51 17.21
C ASP A 16 35.71 20.65 15.71
N GLY A 17 35.33 21.79 15.15
CA GLY A 17 35.48 22.10 13.72
C GLY A 17 34.44 21.47 12.78
N LYS A 18 33.60 20.52 13.23
CA LYS A 18 32.52 19.96 12.40
C LYS A 18 31.20 20.72 12.55
N SER A 19 30.62 21.09 11.42
CA SER A 19 29.31 21.72 11.33
C SER A 19 28.19 20.69 11.33
N ARG A 20 26.95 21.10 11.64
CA ARG A 20 25.77 20.24 11.52
C ARG A 20 25.58 19.71 10.10
N LYS A 21 25.96 20.51 9.10
CA LYS A 21 25.88 20.14 7.67
C LYS A 21 26.80 18.95 7.34
N ASP A 22 27.98 18.90 7.96
CA ASP A 22 28.92 17.79 7.75
C ASP A 22 28.35 16.47 8.28
N TYR A 23 27.75 16.49 9.47
CA TYR A 23 27.07 15.32 10.04
C TYR A 23 25.85 14.90 9.22
N LEU A 24 25.07 15.85 8.70
CA LEU A 24 23.95 15.54 7.81
C LEU A 24 24.42 14.89 6.50
N SER A 25 25.52 15.36 5.93
CA SER A 25 26.09 14.75 4.72
C SER A 25 26.58 13.32 4.98
N ILE A 26 27.21 13.06 6.14
CA ILE A 26 27.61 11.70 6.53
C ILE A 26 26.37 10.82 6.71
N LEU A 27 25.37 11.30 7.46
CA LEU A 27 24.15 10.55 7.68
C LEU A 27 23.45 10.20 6.35
N GLN A 28 23.34 11.17 5.44
CA GLN A 28 22.74 10.94 4.13
C GLN A 28 23.49 9.84 3.37
N LYS A 29 24.82 9.89 3.33
CA LYS A 29 25.64 8.87 2.66
C LYS A 29 25.50 7.49 3.30
N ASP A 30 25.49 7.43 4.63
CA ASP A 30 25.30 6.18 5.37
C ASP A 30 23.91 5.57 5.06
N LEU A 31 22.85 6.38 5.05
CA LEU A 31 21.49 5.92 4.75
C LEU A 31 21.34 5.51 3.28
N CYS A 32 21.94 6.24 2.34
CA CYS A 32 21.98 5.86 0.93
C CYS A 32 22.65 4.49 0.75
N ALA A 33 23.79 4.27 1.40
CA ALA A 33 24.53 3.01 1.31
C ALA A 33 23.77 1.84 1.96
N TYR A 34 23.11 2.08 3.10
CA TYR A 34 22.41 1.04 3.85
C TYR A 34 21.10 0.60 3.18
N TYR A 35 20.26 1.56 2.76
CA TYR A 35 18.94 1.29 2.17
C TYR A 35 18.95 1.28 0.62
N GLY A 36 20.10 1.52 -0.01
CA GLY A 36 20.23 1.47 -1.47
C GLY A 36 19.57 2.63 -2.23
N TYR A 37 19.25 3.74 -1.55
CA TYR A 37 18.69 4.93 -2.20
C TYR A 37 19.78 5.82 -2.82
N ASN A 38 19.42 6.52 -3.90
CA ASN A 38 20.28 7.58 -4.42
C ASN A 38 20.19 8.85 -3.55
N GLU A 39 21.20 9.72 -3.66
CA GLU A 39 21.31 10.92 -2.83
C GLU A 39 20.10 11.86 -2.95
N PHE A 40 19.58 12.02 -4.16
CA PHE A 40 18.42 12.89 -4.43
C PHE A 40 17.17 12.41 -3.68
N LEU A 41 16.85 11.13 -3.76
CA LEU A 41 15.66 10.57 -3.12
C LEU A 41 15.81 10.56 -1.59
N MET A 42 17.00 10.23 -1.10
CA MET A 42 17.29 10.31 0.35
C MET A 42 17.17 11.74 0.87
N GLU A 43 17.66 12.73 0.12
CA GLU A 43 17.49 14.15 0.48
C GLU A 43 16.00 14.51 0.61
N LYS A 44 15.16 14.03 -0.32
CA LYS A 44 13.71 14.26 -0.26
C LYS A 44 13.06 13.58 0.94
N PHE A 45 13.45 12.36 1.29
CA PHE A 45 12.95 11.70 2.49
C PHE A 45 13.37 12.43 3.76
N MET A 46 14.62 12.89 3.86
CA MET A 46 15.09 13.70 5.00
C MET A 46 14.34 15.03 5.11
N GLN A 47 13.90 15.62 3.99
CA GLN A 47 13.06 16.83 3.98
C GLN A 47 11.62 16.54 4.41
N LEU A 48 11.05 15.40 3.99
CA LEU A 48 9.69 14.97 4.34
C LEU A 48 9.57 14.51 5.80
N PHE A 49 10.64 13.90 6.34
CA PHE A 49 10.71 13.39 7.71
C PHE A 49 11.90 14.03 8.45
N PRO A 50 11.77 15.28 8.95
CA PRO A 50 12.85 15.97 9.65
C PRO A 50 13.27 15.30 10.97
N ASN A 51 12.38 14.48 11.54
CA ASN A 51 12.69 13.65 12.68
C ASN A 51 13.41 12.36 12.23
N PHE A 52 14.66 12.17 12.66
CA PHE A 52 15.45 11.01 12.26
C PHE A 52 14.86 9.67 12.71
N SER A 53 14.16 9.61 13.85
CA SER A 53 13.50 8.38 14.28
C SER A 53 12.39 8.00 13.31
N GLU A 54 11.56 8.97 12.92
CA GLU A 54 10.47 8.78 11.96
C GLU A 54 11.00 8.44 10.56
N LEU A 55 12.09 9.09 10.13
CA LEU A 55 12.76 8.78 8.88
C LEU A 55 13.24 7.32 8.85
N ILE A 56 13.90 6.85 9.90
CA ILE A 56 14.37 5.46 9.99
C ILE A 56 13.19 4.50 10.01
N GLU A 57 12.15 4.77 10.80
CA GLU A 57 10.92 3.96 10.81
C GLU A 57 10.27 3.86 9.41
N PHE A 58 10.24 4.98 8.68
CA PHE A 58 9.76 5.00 7.30
C PHE A 58 10.62 4.15 6.37
N LEU A 59 11.96 4.29 6.44
CA LEU A 59 12.88 3.53 5.60
C LEU A 59 12.78 2.03 5.91
N ASP A 60 12.81 1.65 7.19
CA ASP A 60 12.65 0.27 7.64
C ASP A 60 11.32 -0.34 7.19
N ALA A 61 10.22 0.41 7.25
CA ALA A 61 8.92 -0.04 6.79
C ALA A 61 8.86 -0.30 5.27
N ASN A 62 9.70 0.38 4.47
CA ASN A 62 9.79 0.14 3.03
C ASN A 62 10.61 -1.11 2.68
N GLU A 63 11.51 -1.55 3.56
CA GLU A 63 12.27 -2.80 3.40
C GLU A 63 11.45 -4.05 3.78
N GLN A 64 10.34 -3.88 4.49
CA GLN A 64 9.49 -5.00 4.86
C GLN A 64 8.60 -5.45 3.69
N PRO A 65 8.56 -6.74 3.37
CA PRO A 65 7.64 -7.26 2.36
C PRO A 65 6.21 -7.03 2.82
N ARG A 66 5.41 -6.40 1.95
CA ARG A 66 4.00 -6.15 2.26
C ARG A 66 3.22 -7.46 2.14
N PRO A 67 2.35 -7.78 3.11
CA PRO A 67 1.50 -8.96 2.99
C PRO A 67 0.59 -8.82 1.77
N VAL A 68 0.29 -9.95 1.12
CA VAL A 68 -0.61 -9.97 -0.02
C VAL A 68 -2.02 -9.64 0.46
N THR A 69 -2.67 -8.69 -0.19
CA THR A 69 -4.03 -8.27 0.16
C THR A 69 -4.95 -8.44 -1.03
N ILE A 70 -6.18 -8.89 -0.76
CA ILE A 70 -7.21 -9.14 -1.76
C ILE A 70 -8.49 -8.41 -1.40
N ARG A 71 -9.22 -7.99 -2.42
CA ARG A 71 -10.56 -7.40 -2.28
C ARG A 71 -11.60 -8.38 -2.78
N THR A 72 -12.51 -8.78 -1.90
CA THR A 72 -13.69 -9.56 -2.26
C THR A 72 -14.56 -8.79 -3.27
N ASN A 73 -15.17 -9.48 -4.22
CA ASN A 73 -16.17 -8.96 -5.13
C ASN A 73 -17.59 -9.22 -4.58
N PRO A 74 -18.26 -8.21 -4.00
CA PRO A 74 -19.58 -8.38 -3.40
C PRO A 74 -20.69 -8.72 -4.41
N LEU A 75 -20.45 -8.51 -5.71
CA LEU A 75 -21.39 -8.90 -6.77
C LEU A 75 -21.44 -10.43 -6.97
N LYS A 76 -20.44 -11.16 -6.48
CA LYS A 76 -20.33 -12.63 -6.65
C LYS A 76 -20.36 -13.40 -5.33
N THR A 77 -19.77 -12.89 -4.26
CA THR A 77 -19.69 -13.59 -2.97
C THR A 77 -19.54 -12.63 -1.79
N ARG A 78 -19.79 -13.11 -0.58
CA ARG A 78 -19.55 -12.36 0.67
C ARG A 78 -18.15 -12.63 1.20
N ARG A 79 -17.52 -11.63 1.84
CA ARG A 79 -16.16 -11.75 2.40
C ARG A 79 -15.98 -12.98 3.30
N GLY A 80 -16.96 -13.29 4.15
CA GLY A 80 -16.89 -14.44 5.05
C GLY A 80 -16.99 -15.79 4.34
N GLU A 81 -17.77 -15.88 3.26
CA GLU A 81 -17.86 -17.09 2.44
C GLU A 81 -16.58 -17.31 1.64
N LEU A 82 -16.05 -16.24 1.04
CA LEU A 82 -14.76 -16.28 0.37
C LEU A 82 -13.64 -16.72 1.32
N ALA A 83 -13.56 -16.11 2.51
CA ALA A 83 -12.55 -16.47 3.50
C ALA A 83 -12.61 -17.96 3.85
N ARG A 84 -13.82 -18.51 4.10
CA ARG A 84 -13.99 -19.96 4.35
C ARG A 84 -13.54 -20.80 3.16
N SER A 85 -13.88 -20.41 1.93
CA SER A 85 -13.45 -21.14 0.72
C SER A 85 -11.93 -21.20 0.61
N LEU A 86 -11.24 -20.09 0.87
CA LEU A 86 -9.78 -20.00 0.83
C LEU A 86 -9.12 -20.78 1.97
N ILE A 87 -9.67 -20.73 3.18
CA ILE A 87 -9.19 -21.52 4.33
C ILE A 87 -9.30 -23.02 4.05
N ASN A 88 -10.41 -23.47 3.47
CA ASN A 88 -10.59 -24.88 3.09
C ASN A 88 -9.59 -25.36 2.03
N ARG A 89 -8.94 -24.44 1.31
CA ARG A 89 -7.84 -24.73 0.37
C ARG A 89 -6.45 -24.67 1.01
N GLY A 90 -6.38 -24.46 2.32
CA GLY A 90 -5.11 -24.34 3.04
C GLY A 90 -4.47 -22.96 2.97
N MET A 91 -5.22 -21.90 2.65
CA MET A 91 -4.73 -20.53 2.75
C MET A 91 -4.92 -19.96 4.15
N ASN A 92 -3.93 -19.22 4.65
CA ASN A 92 -4.05 -18.45 5.87
C ASN A 92 -4.53 -17.03 5.53
N VAL A 93 -5.81 -16.75 5.83
CA VAL A 93 -6.47 -15.49 5.48
C VAL A 93 -7.24 -14.90 6.65
N ASP A 94 -7.15 -13.58 6.79
CA ASP A 94 -7.85 -12.84 7.84
C ASP A 94 -8.52 -11.56 7.30
N PRO A 95 -9.51 -11.01 8.03
CA PRO A 95 -10.00 -9.66 7.78
C PRO A 95 -8.85 -8.66 7.81
N ALA A 96 -8.65 -7.90 6.73
CA ALA A 96 -7.45 -7.07 6.60
C ALA A 96 -7.42 -5.88 7.59
N ALA A 97 -8.59 -5.29 7.85
CA ALA A 97 -8.76 -4.25 8.86
C ALA A 97 -10.24 -4.07 9.23
N LYS A 98 -10.51 -3.53 10.42
CA LYS A 98 -11.88 -3.29 10.92
C LYS A 98 -12.69 -2.30 10.05
N TRP A 99 -12.02 -1.38 9.36
CA TRP A 99 -12.67 -0.35 8.54
C TRP A 99 -13.13 -0.86 7.17
N THR A 100 -12.64 -2.02 6.69
CA THR A 100 -13.04 -2.59 5.40
C THR A 100 -13.92 -3.81 5.59
N LYS A 101 -15.05 -3.85 4.87
CA LYS A 101 -15.96 -5.00 4.85
C LYS A 101 -15.60 -6.04 3.78
N VAL A 102 -14.66 -5.71 2.87
CA VAL A 102 -14.34 -6.51 1.68
C VAL A 102 -12.87 -6.95 1.60
N GLY A 103 -11.97 -6.29 2.35
CA GLY A 103 -10.54 -6.59 2.34
C GLY A 103 -10.20 -7.83 3.17
N LEU A 104 -9.34 -8.67 2.61
CA LEU A 104 -8.68 -9.78 3.30
C LEU A 104 -7.16 -9.66 3.13
N VAL A 105 -6.43 -10.08 4.15
CA VAL A 105 -4.98 -10.26 4.10
C VAL A 105 -4.69 -11.75 3.97
N VAL A 106 -3.73 -12.10 3.13
CA VAL A 106 -3.25 -13.47 2.93
C VAL A 106 -1.83 -13.54 3.48
N TYR A 107 -1.64 -14.28 4.56
CA TYR A 107 -0.33 -14.43 5.22
C TYR A 107 0.51 -15.53 4.58
N ASP A 108 -0.14 -16.63 4.24
CA ASP A 108 0.51 -17.79 3.65
C ASP A 108 -0.47 -18.53 2.73
N SER A 109 0.08 -19.14 1.68
CA SER A 109 -0.71 -19.87 0.70
C SER A 109 0.14 -20.89 -0.06
N GLN A 110 -0.29 -22.14 -0.03
CA GLN A 110 0.32 -23.21 -0.83
C GLN A 110 -0.01 -23.10 -2.32
N VAL A 111 -1.09 -22.39 -2.66
CA VAL A 111 -1.53 -22.15 -4.04
C VAL A 111 -1.28 -20.68 -4.39
N PRO A 112 -0.75 -20.34 -5.58
CA PRO A 112 -0.61 -18.96 -5.99
C PRO A 112 -1.96 -18.21 -5.91
N VAL A 113 -1.98 -17.07 -5.21
CA VAL A 113 -3.21 -16.29 -4.97
C VAL A 113 -3.88 -15.83 -6.29
N GLY A 114 -3.11 -15.70 -7.37
CA GLY A 114 -3.62 -15.36 -8.71
C GLY A 114 -4.04 -16.56 -9.57
N ALA A 115 -3.99 -17.78 -9.05
CA ALA A 115 -4.30 -19.00 -9.80
C ALA A 115 -5.44 -19.83 -9.18
N THR A 116 -6.12 -19.29 -8.17
CA THR A 116 -7.26 -20.00 -7.56
C THR A 116 -8.47 -19.96 -8.49
N PRO A 117 -9.34 -20.98 -8.43
CA PRO A 117 -10.62 -20.95 -9.12
C PRO A 117 -11.46 -19.71 -8.75
N GLU A 118 -11.41 -19.28 -7.49
CA GLU A 118 -12.11 -18.09 -6.99
C GLU A 118 -11.58 -16.80 -7.63
N TYR A 119 -10.26 -16.70 -7.84
CA TYR A 119 -9.66 -15.57 -8.56
C TYR A 119 -10.10 -15.54 -10.02
N LEU A 120 -9.99 -16.69 -10.71
CA LEU A 120 -10.37 -16.83 -12.12
C LEU A 120 -11.89 -16.63 -12.33
N ALA A 121 -12.70 -17.03 -11.35
CA ALA A 121 -14.13 -16.77 -11.32
C ALA A 121 -14.47 -15.32 -10.92
N GLY A 122 -13.50 -14.48 -10.60
CA GLY A 122 -13.66 -13.07 -10.24
C GLY A 122 -14.33 -12.84 -8.88
N HIS A 123 -14.24 -13.80 -7.96
CA HIS A 123 -14.73 -13.67 -6.58
C HIS A 123 -13.90 -12.68 -5.76
N TYR A 124 -12.65 -12.46 -6.16
CA TYR A 124 -11.80 -11.41 -5.62
C TYR A 124 -10.80 -10.92 -6.65
N ILE A 125 -10.16 -9.79 -6.33
CA ILE A 125 -9.03 -9.24 -7.06
C ILE A 125 -7.86 -9.00 -6.09
N ILE A 126 -6.63 -9.19 -6.55
CA ILE A 126 -5.43 -8.85 -5.78
C ILE A 126 -5.29 -7.33 -5.84
N GLN A 127 -5.38 -6.67 -4.68
CA GLN A 127 -5.40 -5.21 -4.61
C GLN A 127 -4.96 -4.74 -3.22
N GLY A 128 -4.03 -3.78 -3.19
CA GLY A 128 -3.58 -3.14 -1.95
C GLY A 128 -4.73 -2.42 -1.22
N LEU A 129 -4.79 -2.56 0.11
CA LEU A 129 -5.86 -1.96 0.93
C LEU A 129 -5.98 -0.44 0.77
N CYS A 130 -4.85 0.28 0.64
CA CYS A 130 -4.87 1.72 0.44
C CYS A 130 -5.59 2.13 -0.85
N SER A 131 -5.66 1.26 -1.86
CA SER A 131 -6.42 1.52 -3.09
C SER A 131 -7.94 1.45 -2.91
N LEU A 132 -8.43 0.97 -1.75
CA LEU A 132 -9.86 0.98 -1.43
C LEU A 132 -10.32 2.37 -0.96
N LEU A 133 -9.45 3.11 -0.26
CA LEU A 133 -9.79 4.36 0.41
C LEU A 133 -10.35 5.43 -0.53
N PRO A 134 -9.78 5.69 -1.72
CA PRO A 134 -10.33 6.70 -2.63
C PRO A 134 -11.76 6.39 -3.06
N VAL A 135 -12.07 5.13 -3.35
CA VAL A 135 -13.42 4.73 -3.79
C VAL A 135 -14.40 4.72 -2.62
N MET A 136 -13.95 4.33 -1.43
CA MET A 136 -14.77 4.43 -0.22
C MET A 136 -15.09 5.89 0.13
N SER A 137 -14.13 6.80 -0.08
CA SER A 137 -14.33 8.24 0.12
C SER A 137 -15.22 8.85 -0.96
N LEU A 138 -15.14 8.38 -2.20
CA LEU A 138 -16.03 8.79 -3.29
C LEU A 138 -17.49 8.36 -3.01
N ALA A 139 -17.67 7.21 -2.36
CA ALA A 139 -18.97 6.67 -1.95
C ALA A 139 -20.04 6.67 -3.07
N PRO A 140 -19.74 6.11 -4.27
CA PRO A 140 -20.67 6.13 -5.40
C PRO A 140 -21.95 5.35 -5.06
N GLN A 141 -23.09 5.90 -5.48
CA GLN A 141 -24.41 5.34 -5.22
C GLN A 141 -24.97 4.59 -6.43
N PRO A 142 -25.87 3.61 -6.22
CA PRO A 142 -26.61 2.98 -7.30
C PRO A 142 -27.31 4.00 -8.21
N ASN A 143 -27.33 3.73 -9.52
CA ASN A 143 -27.90 4.55 -10.59
C ASN A 143 -27.19 5.87 -10.91
N GLU A 144 -26.05 6.18 -10.28
CA GLU A 144 -25.24 7.34 -10.64
C GLU A 144 -24.48 7.17 -11.96
N ARG A 145 -23.92 8.27 -12.46
CA ARG A 145 -22.96 8.28 -13.58
C ARG A 145 -21.60 8.65 -13.03
N VAL A 146 -20.63 7.75 -13.16
CA VAL A 146 -19.27 7.95 -12.65
C VAL A 146 -18.27 7.83 -13.80
N LEU A 147 -17.25 8.69 -13.79
CA LEU A 147 -16.13 8.67 -14.74
C LEU A 147 -14.84 8.36 -13.97
N ASP A 148 -14.20 7.25 -14.32
CA ASP A 148 -12.86 6.88 -13.87
C ASP A 148 -11.86 7.26 -14.97
N MET A 149 -11.09 8.34 -14.75
CA MET A 149 -10.20 8.91 -15.77
C MET A 149 -8.90 8.14 -16.00
N CYS A 150 -8.46 7.35 -15.01
CA CYS A 150 -7.21 6.57 -15.03
C CYS A 150 -7.51 5.14 -14.55
N SER A 151 -8.26 4.42 -15.38
CA SER A 151 -8.88 3.17 -14.97
C SER A 151 -7.92 2.00 -14.97
N ALA A 152 -6.84 1.95 -15.77
CA ALA A 152 -5.95 0.79 -15.81
C ALA A 152 -5.21 0.62 -14.46
N PRO A 153 -5.08 -0.60 -13.93
CA PRO A 153 -5.49 -1.92 -14.47
C PRO A 153 -6.95 -2.36 -14.16
N GLY A 154 -7.81 -1.47 -13.67
CA GLY A 154 -9.26 -1.69 -13.48
C GLY A 154 -9.69 -1.96 -12.03
N GLY A 155 -8.73 -1.99 -11.09
CA GLY A 155 -9.01 -2.35 -9.69
C GLY A 155 -9.98 -1.37 -9.00
N LYS A 156 -9.84 -0.06 -9.22
CA LYS A 156 -10.75 0.94 -8.61
C LYS A 156 -12.09 1.00 -9.33
N THR A 157 -12.07 0.95 -10.65
CA THR A 157 -13.26 0.86 -11.52
C THR A 157 -14.20 -0.28 -11.10
N THR A 158 -13.66 -1.49 -10.90
CA THR A 158 -14.45 -2.63 -10.43
C THR A 158 -14.98 -2.46 -9.00
N HIS A 159 -14.28 -1.68 -8.16
CA HIS A 159 -14.76 -1.33 -6.81
C HIS A 159 -15.96 -0.39 -6.90
N ILE A 160 -15.87 0.62 -7.76
CA ILE A 160 -16.96 1.58 -8.03
C ILE A 160 -18.21 0.82 -8.50
N ALA A 161 -18.05 -0.03 -9.52
CA ALA A 161 -19.14 -0.86 -10.04
C ALA A 161 -19.79 -1.75 -8.96
N SER A 162 -18.97 -2.29 -8.04
CA SER A 162 -19.45 -3.11 -6.92
C SER A 162 -20.31 -2.29 -5.94
N LEU A 163 -19.90 -1.06 -5.60
CA LEU A 163 -20.67 -0.17 -4.72
C LEU A 163 -21.96 0.33 -5.37
N MET A 164 -21.92 0.62 -6.68
CA MET A 164 -23.08 0.96 -7.49
C MET A 164 -24.00 -0.24 -7.77
N ARG A 165 -23.66 -1.43 -7.27
CA ARG A 165 -24.44 -2.68 -7.46
C ARG A 165 -24.72 -3.01 -8.93
N ASN A 166 -23.77 -2.70 -9.81
CA ASN A 166 -23.90 -2.88 -11.25
C ASN A 166 -25.12 -2.15 -11.87
N THR A 167 -25.44 -0.97 -11.34
CA THR A 167 -26.50 -0.06 -11.85
C THR A 167 -25.91 1.29 -12.24
N GLY A 168 -26.63 2.09 -13.03
CA GLY A 168 -26.14 3.39 -13.50
C GLY A 168 -25.16 3.27 -14.66
N VAL A 169 -24.22 4.21 -14.77
CA VAL A 169 -23.21 4.23 -15.85
C VAL A 169 -21.82 4.47 -15.26
N LEU A 170 -20.86 3.63 -15.63
CA LEU A 170 -19.45 3.80 -15.27
C LEU A 170 -18.63 3.92 -16.55
N PHE A 171 -18.04 5.09 -16.77
CA PHE A 171 -17.07 5.30 -17.83
C PHE A 171 -15.68 4.96 -17.29
N ALA A 172 -15.00 4.02 -17.92
CA ALA A 172 -13.62 3.66 -17.63
C ALA A 172 -12.74 4.20 -18.76
N ASN A 173 -11.87 5.14 -18.46
CA ASN A 173 -10.95 5.75 -19.41
C ASN A 173 -9.51 5.45 -19.01
N ASP A 174 -8.63 5.25 -19.97
CA ASP A 174 -7.18 5.21 -19.75
C ASP A 174 -6.50 5.77 -21.00
N ALA A 175 -5.39 6.51 -20.82
CA ALA A 175 -4.66 7.08 -21.94
C ALA A 175 -3.81 6.03 -22.66
N ASN A 176 -3.49 4.91 -21.99
CA ASN A 176 -2.77 3.80 -22.58
C ASN A 176 -3.75 2.74 -23.08
N VAL A 177 -3.57 2.32 -24.34
CA VAL A 177 -4.20 1.11 -24.84
C VAL A 177 -3.45 -0.07 -24.20
N SER A 178 -4.09 -0.74 -23.25
CA SER A 178 -3.56 -1.94 -22.60
C SER A 178 -3.61 -3.15 -23.55
#